data_AF-A0AAJ2LQY7-F1
#
_entry.id   AF-A0AAJ2LQY7-F1
#
_cell.length_a   1.000
_cell.length_b   1.000
_cell.length_c   1.000
_cell.angle_alpha   90.00
_cell.angle_beta   90.00
_cell.angle_gamma   90.00
#
_symmetry.space_group_name_H-M   'P 1'
#
loop_
_entity.id
_entity.type
_entity.pdbx_description
1 polymer ?
#
loop_
_entity_poly.entity_id
_entity_poly.type
_entity_poly.pdbx_seq_one_letter_code
_entity_poly.pdbx_strand_id
1 'polypeptide(L)' 'QQWPRLKLDVTKTTDDSRAVLKAMNVFGPPAILLFKNGQQVEQLLGEPTREQLQTALQQHGAK' A
#
# COMPACT_ATOMS: atom_id res chain seq x y z
N GLN A 1 5.30 1.17 17.16
CA GLN A 1 4.37 1.99 16.33
C GLN A 1 3.15 1.15 15.94
N GLN A 2 1.93 1.65 16.11
CA GLN A 2 0.73 1.01 15.55
C GLN A 2 0.54 1.49 14.10
N TRP A 3 0.34 0.56 13.17
CA TRP A 3 0.04 0.87 11.76
C TRP A 3 -1.47 0.75 11.52
N PRO A 4 -2.19 1.87 11.30
CA PRO A 4 -3.58 1.81 10.85
C PRO A 4 -3.68 1.08 9.51
N ARG A 5 -4.69 0.23 9.35
CA ARG A 5 -4.92 -0.51 8.11
C ARG A 5 -6.14 0.06 7.40
N LEU A 6 -5.92 0.55 6.19
CA LEU A 6 -6.98 0.90 5.25
C LEU A 6 -7.03 -0.17 4.16
N LYS A 7 -8.23 -0.65 3.83
CA LYS A 7 -8.46 -1.46 2.64
C LYS A 7 -9.32 -0.65 1.68
N LEU A 8 -8.80 -0.43 0.48
CA LEU A 8 -9.55 0.18 -0.62
C LEU A 8 -9.95 -0.92 -1.60
N ASP A 9 -11.26 -1.11 -1.79
CA ASP A 9 -11.79 -2.08 -2.74
C ASP A 9 -11.93 -1.43 -4.12
N VAL A 10 -11.17 -1.91 -5.09
CA VAL A 10 -11.18 -1.47 -6.49
C VAL A 10 -11.69 -2.55 -7.45
N THR A 11 -12.42 -3.55 -6.94
CA THR A 11 -12.94 -4.68 -7.75
C THR A 11 -13.77 -4.19 -8.94
N LYS A 12 -14.51 -3.09 -8.77
CA LYS A 12 -15.23 -2.42 -9.86
C LYS A 12 -14.38 -1.31 -10.47
N THR A 13 -14.26 -1.32 -11.79
CA THR A 13 -13.56 -0.27 -12.55
C THR A 13 -14.46 0.95 -12.76
N THR A 14 -14.45 1.89 -11.80
CA THR A 14 -15.13 3.18 -11.84
C THR A 14 -14.14 4.30 -12.18
N ASP A 15 -14.62 5.53 -12.40
CA ASP A 15 -13.73 6.69 -12.57
C ASP A 15 -12.88 6.94 -11.32
N ASP A 16 -13.48 6.81 -10.12
CA ASP A 16 -12.77 6.96 -8.85
C ASP A 16 -11.70 5.88 -8.65
N SER A 17 -12.00 4.62 -8.99
CA SER A 17 -11.03 3.54 -8.83
C SER A 17 -9.88 3.66 -9.84
N ARG A 18 -10.13 4.16 -11.06
CA ARG A 18 -9.07 4.55 -12.01
C ARG A 18 -8.24 5.72 -11.49
N ALA A 19 -8.88 6.75 -10.94
CA ALA A 19 -8.20 7.94 -10.45
C ALA A 19 -7.25 7.63 -9.29
N VAL A 20 -7.68 6.84 -8.31
CA VAL A 20 -6.85 6.48 -7.16
C VAL A 20 -5.69 5.55 -7.54
N LEU A 21 -5.92 4.57 -8.42
CA LEU A 21 -4.85 3.69 -8.93
C LEU A 21 -3.77 4.50 -9.67
N LYS A 22 -4.19 5.45 -10.52
CA LYS A 22 -3.28 6.37 -11.20
C LYS A 22 -2.53 7.28 -10.22
N ALA A 23 -3.22 7.85 -9.24
CA ALA A 23 -2.62 8.74 -8.25
C ALA A 23 -1.57 8.03 -7.37
N MET A 24 -1.80 6.75 -7.06
CA MET A 24 -0.87 5.91 -6.29
C MET A 24 0.20 5.22 -7.16
N ASN A 25 0.19 5.46 -8.47
CA ASN A 25 1.05 4.80 -9.45
C ASN A 25 1.00 3.25 -9.33
N VAL A 26 -0.21 2.70 -9.15
CA VAL A 26 -0.48 1.26 -9.06
C VAL A 26 -1.26 0.85 -10.31
N PHE A 27 -0.77 -0.15 -11.05
CA PHE A 27 -1.51 -0.69 -12.19
C PHE A 27 -2.77 -1.44 -11.76
N GLY A 28 -2.68 -2.22 -10.68
CA GLY A 28 -3.80 -2.91 -10.07
C GLY A 28 -3.39 -3.71 -8.83
N PRO A 29 -4.36 -4.34 -8.15
CA PRO A 29 -4.08 -5.27 -7.05
C PRO A 29 -3.40 -6.58 -7.52
N PRO A 30 -2.74 -7.33 -6.61
CA PRO A 30 -2.48 -6.97 -5.22
C PRO A 30 -1.38 -5.90 -5.08
N ALA A 31 -1.59 -4.98 -4.14
CA ALA A 31 -0.65 -3.92 -3.80
C ALA A 31 -0.82 -3.49 -2.33
N ILE A 32 0.30 -3.30 -1.63
CA ILE A 32 0.34 -2.72 -0.28
C ILE A 32 1.21 -1.46 -0.33
N LEU A 33 0.67 -0.35 0.18
CA LEU A 33 1.34 0.94 0.26
C LEU A 33 1.52 1.30 1.74
N LEU A 34 2.74 1.70 2.13
CA LEU A 34 3.01 2.19 3.48
C LEU A 34 3.17 3.70 3.46
N PHE A 35 2.51 4.36 4.40
CA PHE A 35 2.57 5.81 4.57
C PHE A 35 3.02 6.17 5.99
N LYS A 36 3.93 7.13 6.10
CA LYS A 36 4.40 7.70 7.36
C LYS A 36 4.35 9.22 7.27
N ASN A 37 3.72 9.86 8.25
CA ASN A 37 3.54 11.33 8.29
C ASN A 37 2.94 11.90 6.98
N GLY A 38 2.00 11.17 6.37
CA GLY A 38 1.33 11.58 5.12
C GLY A 38 2.14 11.35 3.85
N GLN A 39 3.37 10.83 3.94
CA GLN A 39 4.22 10.52 2.78
C GLN A 39 4.31 9.01 2.56
N GLN A 40 4.27 8.58 1.30
CA GLN A 40 4.50 7.18 0.94
C GLN A 40 5.98 6.84 1.18
N VAL A 41 6.24 5.75 1.91
CA VAL A 41 7.60 5.30 2.26
C VAL A 41 7.95 3.95 1.66
N GLU A 42 6.95 3.14 1.28
CA GLU A 42 7.16 1.82 0.68
C GLU A 42 5.98 1.44 -0.22
N GLN A 43 6.26 0.60 -1.23
CA GLN A 43 5.25 0.00 -2.09
C GLN A 43 5.62 -1.45 -2.39
N LEU A 44 4.78 -2.38 -1.93
CA LEU A 44 4.89 -3.81 -2.22
C LEU A 44 3.87 -4.15 -3.32
N LEU A 45 4.34 -4.29 -4.54
CA LEU A 45 3.52 -4.66 -5.70
C LEU A 45 3.49 -6.18 -5.88
N GLY A 46 2.35 -6.70 -6.32
CA GLY A 46 2.13 -8.14 -6.40
C GLY A 46 1.80 -8.74 -5.04
N GLU A 47 2.01 -10.05 -4.90
CA GLU A 47 1.70 -10.78 -3.68
C GLU A 47 2.96 -10.92 -2.81
N PRO A 48 3.20 -10.02 -1.84
CA PRO A 48 4.38 -10.10 -1.00
C PRO A 48 4.27 -11.29 -0.04
N THR A 49 5.41 -11.91 0.26
CA THR A 49 5.49 -12.88 1.34
C THR A 49 5.32 -12.18 2.69
N ARG A 50 5.04 -12.98 3.72
CA ARG A 50 4.96 -12.49 5.10
C ARG A 50 6.26 -11.82 5.53
N GLU A 51 7.39 -12.40 5.16
CA GLU A 51 8.72 -11.93 5.52
C GLU A 51 9.02 -10.58 4.84
N GLN A 52 8.63 -10.42 3.57
CA GLN A 52 8.78 -9.16 2.84
C GLN A 52 7.95 -8.05 3.50
N LEU A 53 6.68 -8.34 3.83
CA LEU A 53 5.82 -7.39 4.52
C LEU A 53 6.35 -7.03 5.91
N GLN A 54 6.81 -8.02 6.69
CA GLN A 54 7.38 -7.79 8.02
C GLN A 54 8.64 -6.93 7.95
N THR A 55 9.51 -7.20 6.98
CA THR A 55 10.74 -6.43 6.75
C THR A 55 10.41 -4.97 6.44
N ALA A 56 9.48 -4.72 5.52
CA ALA A 56 9.02 -3.37 5.18
C ALA A 56 8.44 -2.63 6.41
N LEU A 57 7.59 -3.29 7.20
CA LEU A 57 7.02 -2.70 8.40
C LEU A 57 8.07 -2.37 9.47
N GLN A 58 9.12 -3.19 9.61
CA GLN A 58 10.21 -2.97 10.55
C GLN A 58 11.15 -1.86 10.08
N GLN A 59 11.50 -1.82 8.80
CA GLN A 59 12.36 -0.79 8.20
C GLN A 59 11.78 0.62 8.39
N HIS A 60 10.46 0.75 8.23
CA HIS A 60 9.78 2.05 8.33
C HIS A 60 9.14 2.31 9.71
N GLY A 61 9.13 1.30 10.58
CA GLY A 61 8.69 1.41 11.97
C GLY A 61 9.58 2.36 12.77
N ALA A 62 9.01 3.05 13.77
CA ALA A 62 9.82 3.74 14.76
C ALA A 62 10.65 2.71 15.55
N LYS A 63 11.92 3.01 15.84
CA LYS A 63 12.69 2.33 16.90
C LYS A 63 11.95 2.47 18.23
#